data_AF-A0A9E0HDJ1-F1
#
_entry.id   AF-A0A9E0HDJ1-F1
#
_cell.length_a   1.000
_cell.length_b   1.000
_cell.length_c   1.000
_cell.angle_alpha   90.00
_cell.angle_beta   90.00
_cell.angle_gamma   90.00
#
_symmetry.space_group_name_H-M   'P 1'
#
loop_
_entity.id
_entity.type
_entity.pdbx_description
1 polymer ?
#
loop_
_entity_poly.entity_id
_entity_poly.type
_entity_poly.pdbx_seq_one_letter_code
_entity_poly.pdbx_strand_id
1 'polypeptide(L)'
;MQLDLLILIRLAAKATPRSELVRSLRRFLAVDTSEGAIDAALKALVASGLVAQRPLRLTPNGFKRAHDAVGVDAMPSWNHVWRRRLPALALGVPVDTDDELRAAVVAQRLIWALGRSQQLRELAITARQVLNLSATALQLEMVRQWVVGGRSTPEPPPTPEPPRPPLDFLDAVRDATTRVPAEGRFGADRVFISALWKQLDEGAAFPGLTLDAFKKRLLDANRTQQLTLARADMPGAMDRATVAASEIRHLNSTFHFVLDRSRL
;
A
#
# COMPACT_ATOMS: atom_id res chain seq x y z
N MET A 1 -18.91 -5.96 7.48
CA MET A 1 -19.06 -4.66 8.18
C MET A 1 -19.18 -3.46 7.23
N GLN A 2 -18.41 -3.36 6.13
CA GLN A 2 -18.54 -2.21 5.19
C GLN A 2 -19.68 -2.35 4.17
N LEU A 3 -20.04 -3.56 3.74
CA LEU A 3 -21.22 -3.78 2.89
C LEU A 3 -22.54 -3.36 3.59
N ASP A 4 -22.63 -3.63 4.89
CA ASP A 4 -23.79 -3.26 5.71
C ASP A 4 -23.98 -1.75 5.70
N LEU A 5 -22.89 -1.00 5.89
CA LEU A 5 -22.91 0.46 5.86
C LEU A 5 -23.26 0.99 4.47
N LEU A 6 -22.73 0.40 3.40
CA LEU A 6 -23.08 0.79 2.03
C LEU A 6 -24.58 0.57 1.73
N ILE A 7 -25.17 -0.52 2.22
CA ILE A 7 -26.61 -0.79 2.13
C ILE A 7 -27.40 0.28 2.89
N LEU A 8 -26.98 0.61 4.12
CA LEU A 8 -27.64 1.64 4.94
C LEU A 8 -27.61 3.00 4.24
N ILE A 9 -26.43 3.45 3.78
CA ILE A 9 -26.29 4.72 3.07
C ILE A 9 -27.14 4.74 1.80
N ARG A 10 -27.17 3.63 1.04
CA ARG A 10 -27.98 3.54 -0.17
C ARG A 10 -29.47 3.64 0.11
N LEU A 11 -29.97 2.97 1.14
CA LEU A 11 -31.38 3.00 1.53
C LEU A 11 -31.78 4.34 2.16
N ALA A 12 -30.86 5.01 2.88
CA ALA A 12 -31.07 6.34 3.43
C ALA A 12 -31.24 7.38 2.31
N ALA A 13 -30.42 7.28 1.26
CA ALA A 13 -30.47 8.23 0.14
C ALA A 13 -31.74 8.09 -0.71
N LYS A 14 -32.28 6.86 -0.81
CA LYS A 14 -33.57 6.57 -1.43
C LYS A 14 -34.03 5.17 -1.03
N ALA A 15 -35.21 5.05 -0.42
CA ALA A 15 -35.85 3.76 -0.20
C ALA A 15 -36.13 3.09 -1.56
N THR A 16 -35.63 1.87 -1.75
CA THR A 16 -35.68 1.18 -3.05
C THR A 16 -35.85 -0.31 -2.88
N PRO A 17 -36.53 -0.99 -3.82
CA PRO A 17 -36.70 -2.44 -3.78
C PRO A 17 -35.36 -3.17 -3.89
N ARG A 18 -35.31 -4.41 -3.39
CA ARG A 18 -34.09 -5.25 -3.39
C ARG A 18 -33.39 -5.30 -4.75
N SER A 19 -34.15 -5.46 -5.83
CA SER A 19 -33.58 -5.56 -7.18
C SER A 19 -32.83 -4.29 -7.61
N GLU A 20 -33.34 -3.11 -7.27
CA GLU A 20 -32.68 -1.83 -7.55
C GLU A 20 -31.49 -1.60 -6.62
N LEU A 21 -31.61 -2.01 -5.34
CA LEU A 21 -30.51 -1.99 -4.39
C LEU A 21 -29.33 -2.81 -4.93
N VAL A 22 -29.53 -4.09 -5.25
CA VAL A 22 -28.51 -4.99 -5.81
C VAL A 22 -27.87 -4.38 -7.06
N ARG A 23 -28.68 -3.92 -8.02
CA ARG A 23 -28.18 -3.29 -9.25
C ARG A 23 -27.31 -2.07 -8.96
N SER A 24 -27.70 -1.24 -8.00
CA SER A 24 -26.95 -0.03 -7.65
C SER A 24 -25.64 -0.32 -6.92
N LEU A 25 -25.61 -1.38 -6.11
CA LEU A 25 -24.42 -1.77 -5.34
C LEU A 25 -23.43 -2.60 -6.13
N ARG A 26 -23.88 -3.36 -7.14
CA ARG A 26 -23.04 -4.25 -7.97
C ARG A 26 -21.80 -3.57 -8.54
N ARG A 27 -21.87 -2.27 -8.85
CA ARG A 27 -20.72 -1.51 -9.37
C ARG A 27 -19.57 -1.37 -8.37
N PHE A 28 -19.85 -1.48 -7.07
CA PHE A 28 -18.91 -1.30 -5.96
C PHE A 28 -18.41 -2.62 -5.35
N LEU A 29 -18.96 -3.75 -5.80
CA LEU A 29 -18.62 -5.07 -5.31
C LEU A 29 -17.55 -5.69 -6.21
N ALA A 30 -16.64 -6.48 -5.63
CA ALA A 30 -15.71 -7.28 -6.41
C ALA A 30 -16.48 -8.30 -7.27
N VAL A 31 -15.86 -8.77 -8.35
CA VAL A 31 -16.46 -9.73 -9.31
C VAL A 31 -16.92 -11.02 -8.61
N ASP A 32 -16.22 -11.35 -7.53
CA ASP A 32 -16.31 -12.51 -6.67
C ASP A 32 -17.26 -12.31 -5.46
N THR A 33 -17.79 -11.10 -5.26
CA THR A 33 -18.85 -10.86 -4.29
C THR A 33 -20.21 -11.24 -4.90
N SER A 34 -20.75 -12.39 -4.48
CA SER A 34 -22.02 -12.90 -4.98
C SER A 34 -23.23 -12.10 -4.48
N GLU A 35 -24.36 -12.16 -5.20
CA GLU A 35 -25.64 -11.62 -4.71
C GLU A 35 -26.00 -12.15 -3.31
N GLY A 36 -25.54 -13.36 -2.97
CA GLY A 36 -25.70 -13.95 -1.64
C GLY A 36 -25.05 -13.15 -0.51
N ALA A 37 -23.98 -12.39 -0.78
CA ALA A 37 -23.36 -11.52 0.22
C ALA A 37 -24.26 -10.34 0.59
N ILE A 38 -24.98 -9.76 -0.39
CA ILE A 38 -25.95 -8.68 -0.15
C ILE A 38 -27.14 -9.22 0.65
N ASP A 39 -27.62 -10.42 0.33
CA ASP A 39 -28.72 -11.04 1.06
C ASP A 39 -28.36 -11.39 2.51
N ALA A 40 -27.15 -11.90 2.73
CA ALA A 40 -26.64 -12.16 4.07
C ALA A 40 -26.54 -10.86 4.89
N ALA A 41 -26.01 -9.80 4.30
CA ALA A 41 -25.91 -8.48 4.93
C ALA A 41 -27.30 -7.88 5.24
N LEU A 42 -28.25 -7.97 4.29
CA LEU A 42 -29.64 -7.53 4.52
C LEU A 42 -30.30 -8.29 5.66
N LYS A 43 -30.11 -9.61 5.73
CA LYS A 43 -30.65 -10.44 6.81
C LYS A 43 -30.08 -10.01 8.17
N ALA A 44 -28.78 -9.71 8.25
CA ALA A 44 -28.14 -9.21 9.45
C ALA A 44 -28.64 -7.81 9.87
N LEU A 45 -28.85 -6.91 8.89
CA LEU A 45 -29.41 -5.58 9.13
C LEU A 45 -30.87 -5.61 9.60
N VAL A 46 -31.65 -6.57 9.11
CA VAL A 46 -33.02 -6.81 9.60
C VAL A 46 -33.00 -7.36 11.02
N ALA A 47 -32.16 -8.35 11.30
CA ALA A 47 -32.03 -8.93 12.62
C ALA A 47 -31.56 -7.91 13.68
N SER A 48 -30.73 -6.95 13.29
CA SER A 48 -30.26 -5.85 14.16
C SER A 48 -31.23 -4.67 14.27
N GLY A 49 -32.40 -4.74 13.62
CA GLY A 49 -33.42 -3.70 13.70
C GLY A 49 -33.01 -2.39 13.00
N LEU A 50 -32.03 -2.41 12.09
CA LEU A 50 -31.61 -1.25 11.29
C LEU A 50 -32.39 -1.14 9.98
N VAL A 51 -32.92 -2.26 9.48
CA VAL A 51 -33.71 -2.34 8.26
C VAL A 51 -35.02 -3.08 8.54
N ALA A 52 -36.15 -2.55 8.05
CA ALA A 52 -37.40 -3.29 7.95
C ALA A 52 -37.46 -4.01 6.60
N GLN A 53 -37.90 -5.27 6.58
CA GLN A 53 -37.87 -6.11 5.37
C GLN A 53 -39.09 -5.90 4.46
N ARG A 54 -40.23 -5.45 5.00
CA ARG A 54 -41.49 -5.28 4.27
C ARG A 54 -42.23 -4.00 4.72
N PRO A 55 -42.18 -2.91 3.94
CA PRO A 55 -41.31 -2.70 2.77
C PRO A 55 -39.84 -2.58 3.17
N LEU A 56 -38.91 -2.80 2.22
CA LEU A 56 -37.47 -2.66 2.45
C LEU A 56 -37.10 -1.18 2.71
N ARG A 57 -36.94 -0.80 3.98
CA ARG A 57 -36.65 0.58 4.40
C ARG A 57 -35.80 0.62 5.66
N LEU A 58 -35.14 1.74 5.91
CA LEU A 58 -34.44 1.94 7.18
C LEU A 58 -35.43 2.16 8.34
N THR A 59 -35.05 1.69 9.51
CA THR A 59 -35.65 2.11 10.78
C THR A 59 -35.06 3.45 11.22
N PRO A 60 -35.59 4.12 12.26
CA PRO A 60 -34.97 5.32 12.82
C PRO A 60 -33.50 5.11 13.21
N ASN A 61 -33.18 3.96 13.79
CA ASN A 61 -31.80 3.60 14.15
C ASN A 61 -30.92 3.38 12.91
N GLY A 62 -31.47 2.78 11.84
CA GLY A 62 -30.78 2.65 10.56
C GLY A 62 -30.49 4.00 9.91
N PHE A 63 -31.46 4.92 9.96
CA PHE A 63 -31.29 6.29 9.47
C PHE A 63 -30.20 7.03 10.24
N LYS A 64 -30.25 7.02 11.58
CA LYS A 64 -29.23 7.66 12.41
C LYS A 64 -27.83 7.14 12.08
N ARG A 65 -27.67 5.81 12.04
CA ARG A 65 -26.38 5.18 11.70
C ARG A 65 -25.88 5.56 10.31
N ALA A 66 -26.76 5.70 9.32
CA ALA A 66 -26.38 6.14 7.98
C ALA A 66 -25.93 7.60 7.95
N HIS A 67 -26.61 8.49 8.68
CA HIS A 67 -26.25 9.91 8.79
C HIS A 67 -24.94 10.11 9.54
N ASP A 68 -24.78 9.48 10.70
CA ASP A 68 -23.56 9.53 11.52
C ASP A 68 -22.33 9.09 10.70
N ALA A 69 -22.49 8.03 9.91
CA ALA A 69 -21.41 7.50 9.09
C ALA A 69 -21.04 8.40 7.90
N VAL A 70 -21.96 9.23 7.40
CA VAL A 70 -21.71 10.16 6.29
C VAL A 70 -21.35 11.56 6.79
N GLY A 71 -21.59 11.85 8.07
CA GLY A 71 -21.39 13.16 8.68
C GLY A 71 -22.33 14.21 8.10
N VAL A 72 -23.61 13.89 7.92
CA VAL A 72 -24.62 14.81 7.35
C VAL A 72 -25.91 14.79 8.16
N ASP A 73 -26.52 15.96 8.33
CA ASP A 73 -27.82 16.09 9.02
C ASP A 73 -28.99 15.66 8.13
N ALA A 74 -28.83 15.79 6.80
CA ALA A 74 -29.80 15.37 5.81
C ALA A 74 -29.13 14.59 4.69
N MET A 75 -29.66 13.40 4.38
CA MET A 75 -29.08 12.53 3.38
C MET A 75 -29.21 13.12 1.96
N PRO A 76 -28.09 13.33 1.22
CA PRO A 76 -28.14 13.78 -0.17
C PRO A 76 -28.67 12.70 -1.11
N SER A 77 -28.93 13.07 -2.36
CA SER A 77 -29.26 12.08 -3.40
C SER A 77 -28.16 11.02 -3.53
N TRP A 78 -28.55 9.79 -3.88
CA TRP A 78 -27.58 8.70 -4.05
C TRP A 78 -26.42 9.09 -4.98
N ASN A 79 -26.72 9.82 -6.07
CA ASN A 79 -25.70 10.29 -7.00
C ASN A 79 -24.68 11.23 -6.39
N HIS A 80 -25.13 12.13 -5.52
CA HIS A 80 -24.23 13.01 -4.79
C HIS A 80 -23.40 12.23 -3.76
N VAL A 81 -24.05 11.33 -3.01
CA VAL A 81 -23.39 10.49 -2.01
C VAL A 81 -22.29 9.62 -2.62
N TRP A 82 -22.56 8.89 -3.70
CA TRP A 82 -21.55 7.98 -4.26
C TRP A 82 -20.42 8.69 -5.00
N ARG A 83 -20.66 9.87 -5.59
CA ARG A 83 -19.62 10.64 -6.28
C ARG A 83 -18.73 11.44 -5.34
N ARG A 84 -19.29 11.94 -4.24
CA ARG A 84 -18.59 12.88 -3.36
C ARG A 84 -18.24 12.28 -2.01
N ARG A 85 -19.22 11.65 -1.35
CA ARG A 85 -19.10 11.29 0.06
C ARG A 85 -18.54 9.89 0.27
N LEU A 86 -18.90 8.90 -0.54
CA LEU A 86 -18.30 7.55 -0.44
C LEU A 86 -16.77 7.55 -0.68
N PRO A 87 -16.22 8.27 -1.68
CA PRO A 87 -14.76 8.34 -1.85
C PRO A 87 -14.07 9.07 -0.69
N ALA A 88 -14.68 10.12 -0.14
CA ALA A 88 -14.15 10.84 1.01
C ALA A 88 -14.12 9.94 2.27
N LEU A 89 -15.21 9.20 2.52
CA LEU A 89 -15.29 8.21 3.60
C LEU A 89 -14.29 7.07 3.43
N ALA A 90 -14.08 6.61 2.20
CA ALA A 90 -13.07 5.60 1.91
C ALA A 90 -11.64 6.08 2.20
N LEU A 91 -11.39 7.39 2.11
CA LEU A 91 -10.11 8.03 2.42
C LEU A 91 -10.00 8.53 3.86
N GLY A 92 -11.08 8.53 4.64
CA GLY A 92 -11.10 9.13 5.98
C GLY A 92 -10.95 10.66 5.98
N VAL A 93 -11.36 11.32 4.90
CA VAL A 93 -11.21 12.79 4.73
C VAL A 93 -12.57 13.47 4.95
N PRO A 94 -12.63 14.60 5.69
CA PRO A 94 -13.86 15.38 5.84
C PRO A 94 -14.35 15.90 4.48
N VAL A 95 -15.67 15.98 4.31
CA VAL A 95 -16.31 16.04 2.97
C VAL A 95 -16.83 17.44 2.61
N ASP A 96 -16.33 18.49 3.26
CA ASP A 96 -16.99 19.79 3.22
C ASP A 96 -16.53 20.72 2.09
N THR A 97 -15.50 20.37 1.29
CA THR A 97 -15.26 21.08 0.02
C THR A 97 -14.85 20.20 -1.16
N ASP A 98 -15.32 20.62 -2.34
CA ASP A 98 -15.17 19.97 -3.64
C ASP A 98 -13.71 19.96 -4.16
N ASP A 99 -12.91 20.89 -3.66
CA ASP A 99 -11.48 21.03 -3.92
C ASP A 99 -10.64 20.16 -2.98
N GLU A 100 -11.07 19.94 -1.74
CA GLU A 100 -10.40 19.05 -0.79
C GLU A 100 -10.52 17.58 -1.18
N LEU A 101 -11.66 17.14 -1.74
CA LEU A 101 -11.79 15.77 -2.25
C LEU A 101 -10.86 15.51 -3.46
N ARG A 102 -10.77 16.48 -4.38
CA ARG A 102 -9.84 16.39 -5.51
C ARG A 102 -8.39 16.45 -5.04
N ALA A 103 -8.07 17.37 -4.12
CA ALA A 103 -6.75 17.50 -3.53
C ALA A 103 -6.35 16.26 -2.73
N ALA A 104 -7.27 15.64 -1.99
CA ALA A 104 -7.02 14.43 -1.21
C ALA A 104 -6.86 13.19 -2.09
N VAL A 105 -7.66 13.03 -3.15
CA VAL A 105 -7.47 11.93 -4.12
C VAL A 105 -6.15 12.07 -4.88
N VAL A 106 -5.79 13.30 -5.26
CA VAL A 106 -4.49 13.61 -5.88
C VAL A 106 -3.35 13.41 -4.89
N ALA A 107 -3.48 13.87 -3.64
CA ALA A 107 -2.48 13.70 -2.59
C ALA A 107 -2.31 12.22 -2.22
N GLN A 108 -3.39 11.44 -2.10
CA GLN A 108 -3.32 10.00 -1.82
C GLN A 108 -2.60 9.26 -2.95
N ARG A 109 -2.90 9.58 -4.21
CA ARG A 109 -2.20 8.99 -5.36
C ARG A 109 -0.77 9.47 -5.48
N LEU A 110 -0.46 10.73 -5.16
CA LEU A 110 0.91 11.23 -5.14
C LEU A 110 1.70 10.66 -3.97
N ILE A 111 1.10 10.42 -2.81
CA ILE A 111 1.77 9.79 -1.66
C ILE A 111 2.03 8.31 -1.94
N TRP A 112 1.11 7.61 -2.62
CA TRP A 112 1.31 6.23 -3.06
C TRP A 112 2.23 6.09 -4.28
N ALA A 113 2.18 7.01 -5.24
CA ALA A 113 3.01 6.96 -6.45
C ALA A 113 4.40 7.61 -6.25
N LEU A 114 4.52 8.59 -5.35
CA LEU A 114 5.74 9.36 -5.09
C LEU A 114 6.30 9.08 -3.70
N GLY A 115 6.48 7.80 -3.37
CA GLY A 115 7.39 7.44 -2.30
C GLY A 115 8.76 8.11 -2.50
N ARG A 116 8.94 9.27 -1.84
CA ARG A 116 10.19 9.89 -1.38
C ARG A 116 11.09 10.69 -2.36
N SER A 117 10.59 11.69 -3.09
CA SER A 117 11.49 12.79 -3.54
C SER A 117 10.81 14.15 -3.74
N GLN A 118 11.52 15.23 -3.38
CA GLN A 118 11.03 16.62 -3.45
C GLN A 118 10.92 17.12 -4.91
N GLN A 119 11.73 16.59 -5.83
CA GLN A 119 11.75 16.91 -7.26
C GLN A 119 10.49 16.46 -8.01
N LEU A 120 9.72 15.50 -7.48
CA LEU A 120 8.50 15.01 -8.13
C LEU A 120 7.24 15.81 -7.74
N ARG A 121 7.33 16.74 -6.78
CA ARG A 121 6.27 17.70 -6.49
C ARG A 121 6.01 18.65 -7.67
N GLU A 122 7.05 19.02 -8.42
CA GLU A 122 6.93 19.84 -9.63
C GLU A 122 6.29 19.05 -10.79
N LEU A 123 6.63 17.77 -10.94
CA LEU A 123 6.04 16.87 -11.95
C LEU A 123 4.56 16.54 -11.69
N ALA A 124 4.13 16.54 -10.42
CA ALA A 124 2.73 16.38 -10.05
C ALA A 124 1.84 17.54 -10.50
N ILE A 125 2.37 18.76 -10.50
CA ILE A 125 1.69 19.96 -11.02
C ILE A 125 1.52 19.85 -12.54
N THR A 126 2.52 19.32 -13.24
CA THR A 126 2.48 19.06 -14.69
C THR A 126 1.54 17.91 -15.06
N ALA A 127 1.51 16.82 -14.28
CA ALA A 127 0.63 15.66 -14.53
C ALA A 127 -0.87 16.01 -14.46
N ARG A 128 -1.23 17.06 -13.70
CA ARG A 128 -2.59 17.61 -13.59
C ARG A 128 -3.15 18.12 -14.93
N GLN A 129 -2.29 18.52 -15.86
CA GLN A 129 -2.68 19.01 -17.18
C GLN A 129 -2.74 17.90 -18.25
N VAL A 130 -2.08 16.76 -18.01
CA VAL A 130 -1.80 15.75 -19.06
C VAL A 130 -2.73 14.54 -19.00
N LEU A 131 -3.18 14.11 -17.82
CA LEU A 131 -3.70 12.73 -17.70
C LEU A 131 -5.19 12.51 -17.98
N ASN A 132 -6.04 13.54 -18.09
CA ASN A 132 -7.47 13.46 -18.45
C ASN A 132 -8.24 12.18 -18.01
N LEU A 133 -7.93 11.65 -16.81
CA LEU A 133 -8.57 10.45 -16.28
C LEU A 133 -9.94 10.86 -15.79
N SER A 134 -11.01 10.26 -16.33
CA SER A 134 -12.37 10.61 -15.91
C SER A 134 -12.52 10.40 -14.40
N ALA A 135 -12.88 11.46 -13.67
CA ALA A 135 -13.02 11.45 -12.21
C ALA A 135 -13.91 10.29 -11.71
N THR A 136 -14.88 9.89 -12.52
CA THR A 136 -15.81 8.80 -12.26
C THR A 136 -15.15 7.42 -12.14
N ALA A 137 -14.20 7.08 -13.02
CA ALA A 137 -13.55 5.78 -13.00
C ALA A 137 -12.66 5.63 -11.75
N LEU A 138 -12.04 6.73 -11.34
CA LEU A 138 -11.20 6.79 -10.15
C LEU A 138 -12.03 6.66 -8.86
N GLN A 139 -13.15 7.38 -8.78
CA GLN A 139 -14.08 7.28 -7.64
C GLN A 139 -14.62 5.86 -7.47
N LEU A 140 -14.91 5.17 -8.56
CA LEU A 140 -15.45 3.81 -8.52
C LEU A 140 -14.46 2.81 -7.92
N GLU A 141 -13.19 2.89 -8.29
CA GLU A 141 -12.16 1.95 -7.82
C GLU A 141 -11.86 2.13 -6.33
N MET A 142 -11.85 3.36 -5.85
CA MET A 142 -11.66 3.66 -4.42
C MET A 142 -12.76 3.06 -3.56
N VAL A 143 -14.01 3.19 -3.99
CA VAL A 143 -15.14 2.61 -3.26
C VAL A 143 -15.09 1.08 -3.32
N ARG A 144 -14.63 0.47 -4.42
CA ARG A 144 -14.45 -0.99 -4.51
C ARG A 144 -13.43 -1.50 -3.50
N GLN A 145 -12.26 -0.85 -3.41
CA GLN A 145 -11.24 -1.22 -2.42
C GLN A 145 -11.74 -1.08 -0.98
N TRP A 146 -12.52 -0.03 -0.70
CA TRP A 146 -13.16 0.15 0.61
C TRP A 146 -14.21 -0.92 0.90
N VAL A 147 -15.00 -1.35 -0.08
CA VAL A 147 -16.02 -2.40 0.11
C VAL A 147 -15.39 -3.78 0.31
N VAL A 148 -14.30 -4.07 -0.39
CA VAL A 148 -13.56 -5.34 -0.30
C VAL A 148 -12.65 -5.39 0.93
N GLY A 149 -12.15 -4.24 1.40
CA GLY A 149 -11.21 -4.09 2.51
C GLY A 149 -11.77 -4.36 3.92
N GLY A 150 -13.02 -4.83 4.04
CA GLY A 150 -13.67 -5.15 5.31
C GLY A 150 -13.19 -6.43 6.00
N ARG A 151 -12.09 -7.02 5.54
CA ARG A 151 -11.28 -7.99 6.31
C ARG A 151 -9.84 -7.52 6.35
N SER A 152 -9.52 -6.78 7.40
CA SER A 152 -8.19 -6.75 8.00
C SER A 152 -8.34 -6.42 9.49
N THR A 153 -9.04 -7.30 10.20
CA THR A 153 -8.56 -7.70 11.53
C THR A 153 -7.97 -9.09 11.31
N PRO A 154 -6.63 -9.27 11.35
CA PRO A 154 -6.09 -10.61 11.39
C PRO A 154 -6.35 -11.16 12.80
N GLU A 155 -7.33 -12.04 12.94
CA GLU A 155 -7.32 -13.03 14.02
C GLU A 155 -6.35 -14.16 13.59
N PRO A 156 -5.45 -14.62 14.46
CA PRO A 156 -4.21 -15.25 14.04
C PRO A 156 -4.42 -16.72 13.67
N PRO A 157 -3.74 -17.26 12.64
CA PRO A 157 -3.32 -18.65 12.68
C PRO A 157 -2.34 -18.83 13.85
N PRO A 158 -2.27 -20.02 14.48
CA PRO A 158 -1.32 -20.26 15.56
C PRO A 158 0.10 -19.87 15.09
N THR A 159 0.75 -19.04 15.90
CA THR A 159 2.02 -18.36 15.65
C THR A 159 3.07 -19.24 14.97
N PRO A 160 3.69 -18.76 13.88
CA PRO A 160 5.04 -18.21 13.96
C PRO A 160 5.01 -16.68 13.74
N GLU A 161 5.98 -15.98 14.33
CA GLU A 161 6.03 -14.52 14.55
C GLU A 161 5.65 -13.60 13.36
N PRO A 162 5.16 -12.37 13.63
CA PRO A 162 4.89 -11.38 12.58
C PRO A 162 6.18 -10.94 11.87
N PRO A 163 6.17 -10.76 10.53
CA PRO A 163 7.31 -10.19 9.83
C PRO A 163 7.45 -8.71 10.17
N ARG A 164 8.66 -8.34 10.60
CA ARG A 164 9.15 -6.96 10.76
C ARG A 164 8.79 -6.14 9.49
N PRO A 165 8.41 -4.85 9.58
CA PRO A 165 8.10 -4.03 8.41
C PRO A 165 9.22 -4.15 7.37
N PRO A 166 8.93 -4.20 6.05
CA PRO A 166 9.97 -4.33 5.04
C PRO A 166 10.85 -3.08 5.14
N LEU A 167 12.05 -3.27 5.68
CA LEU A 167 13.06 -2.22 5.71
C LEU A 167 13.26 -1.73 4.27
N ASP A 168 13.40 -0.42 4.07
CA ASP A 168 13.92 0.04 2.79
C ASP A 168 15.24 -0.68 2.55
N PHE A 169 15.37 -1.28 1.37
CA PHE A 169 16.57 -2.01 0.96
C PHE A 169 17.84 -1.19 1.21
N LEU A 170 17.82 0.09 0.87
CA LEU A 170 18.99 0.95 1.00
C LEU A 170 19.30 1.29 2.44
N ASP A 171 18.27 1.56 3.24
CA ASP A 171 18.46 1.87 4.66
C ASP A 171 18.94 0.63 5.41
N ALA A 172 18.37 -0.55 5.12
CA ALA A 172 18.85 -1.81 5.67
C ALA A 172 20.30 -2.10 5.27
N VAL A 173 20.66 -1.87 4.00
CA VAL A 173 22.02 -2.07 3.51
C VAL A 173 22.97 -1.11 4.21
N ARG A 174 22.65 0.18 4.33
CA ARG A 174 23.49 1.17 5.05
C ARG A 174 23.66 0.80 6.51
N ASP A 175 22.56 0.48 7.18
CA ASP A 175 22.53 0.06 8.57
C ASP A 175 23.36 -1.21 8.77
N ALA A 176 23.18 -2.23 7.94
CA ALA A 176 23.97 -3.46 8.02
C ALA A 176 25.44 -3.21 7.72
N THR A 177 25.75 -2.31 6.78
CA THR A 177 27.13 -1.93 6.44
C THR A 177 27.85 -1.40 7.68
N THR A 178 27.20 -0.64 8.57
CA THR A 178 27.84 -0.17 9.82
C THR A 178 28.06 -1.27 10.86
N ARG A 179 27.24 -2.33 10.83
CA ARG A 179 27.28 -3.44 11.79
C ARG A 179 28.20 -4.60 11.40
N VAL A 180 28.61 -4.70 10.12
CA VAL A 180 29.51 -5.80 9.69
C VAL A 180 30.81 -5.74 10.50
N PRO A 181 31.23 -6.85 11.14
CA PRO A 181 32.44 -6.91 11.96
C PRO A 181 33.71 -6.88 11.09
N ALA A 182 34.88 -6.74 11.71
CA ALA A 182 36.13 -6.47 11.00
C ALA A 182 36.52 -7.57 10.00
N GLU A 183 36.15 -8.82 10.28
CA GLU A 183 36.44 -9.99 9.44
C GLU A 183 35.66 -9.95 8.11
N GLY A 184 34.54 -9.22 8.06
CA GLY A 184 33.74 -9.00 6.86
C GLY A 184 34.14 -7.77 6.05
N ARG A 185 35.24 -7.12 6.41
CA ARG A 185 35.72 -5.87 5.80
C ARG A 185 37.11 -6.03 5.19
N PHE A 186 37.42 -5.12 4.28
CA PHE A 186 38.76 -4.93 3.77
C PHE A 186 39.15 -3.45 3.93
N GLY A 187 40.04 -3.17 4.88
CA GLY A 187 40.31 -1.79 5.29
C GLY A 187 39.17 -1.19 6.11
N ALA A 188 39.12 0.15 6.17
CA ALA A 188 38.19 0.87 7.05
C ALA A 188 36.77 0.99 6.48
N ASP A 189 36.66 1.19 5.18
CA ASP A 189 35.46 1.62 4.47
C ASP A 189 34.84 0.55 3.57
N ARG A 190 35.57 -0.53 3.22
CA ARG A 190 35.08 -1.53 2.24
C ARG A 190 34.51 -2.74 2.93
N VAL A 191 33.26 -3.07 2.61
CA VAL A 191 32.54 -4.21 3.18
C VAL A 191 32.27 -5.24 2.09
N PHE A 192 32.65 -6.51 2.32
CA PHE A 192 32.40 -7.58 1.36
C PHE A 192 30.90 -7.81 1.16
N ILE A 193 30.45 -7.92 -0.09
CA ILE A 193 29.03 -8.16 -0.42
C ILE A 193 28.51 -9.45 0.22
N SER A 194 29.33 -10.51 0.28
CA SER A 194 28.96 -11.76 0.95
C SER A 194 28.84 -11.64 2.47
N ALA A 195 29.69 -10.83 3.11
CA ALA A 195 29.61 -10.57 4.55
C ALA A 195 28.38 -9.70 4.88
N LEU A 196 28.10 -8.70 4.04
CA LEU A 196 26.90 -7.88 4.12
C LEU A 196 25.62 -8.72 3.95
N TRP A 197 25.64 -9.67 3.01
CA TRP A 197 24.55 -10.61 2.82
C TRP A 197 24.30 -11.46 4.07
N LYS A 198 25.35 -12.10 4.62
CA LYS A 198 25.24 -12.87 5.87
C LYS A 198 24.67 -12.03 7.01
N GLN A 199 25.14 -10.79 7.16
CA GLN A 199 24.66 -9.86 8.19
C GLN A 199 23.17 -9.50 8.05
N LEU A 200 22.64 -9.48 6.82
CA LEU A 200 21.23 -9.21 6.52
C LEU A 200 20.35 -10.46 6.60
N ASP A 201 20.90 -11.62 6.26
CA ASP A 201 20.24 -12.94 6.28
C ASP A 201 20.07 -13.44 7.73
N GLU A 202 21.11 -13.28 8.57
CA GLU A 202 21.04 -13.51 10.02
C GLU A 202 20.00 -12.60 10.71
N GLY A 203 19.68 -11.46 10.09
CA GLY A 203 18.65 -10.53 10.55
C GLY A 203 17.24 -10.78 9.99
N ALA A 204 17.06 -11.76 9.10
CA ALA A 204 15.84 -12.01 8.34
C ALA A 204 15.23 -10.74 7.71
N ALA A 205 16.08 -9.79 7.30
CA ALA A 205 15.64 -8.46 6.87
C ALA A 205 14.81 -8.49 5.57
N PHE A 206 15.05 -9.49 4.72
CA PHE A 206 14.41 -9.65 3.41
C PHE A 206 14.01 -11.11 3.15
N PRO A 207 12.86 -11.57 3.68
CA PRO A 207 12.41 -12.93 3.46
C PRO A 207 12.22 -13.24 1.96
N GLY A 208 12.81 -14.35 1.50
CA GLY A 208 12.70 -14.82 0.11
C GLY A 208 13.61 -14.10 -0.89
N LEU A 209 14.43 -13.13 -0.46
CA LEU A 209 15.45 -12.52 -1.32
C LEU A 209 16.61 -13.51 -1.48
N THR A 210 16.99 -13.83 -2.72
CA THR A 210 18.19 -14.65 -2.97
C THR A 210 19.43 -13.77 -3.03
N LEU A 211 20.61 -14.35 -2.81
CA LEU A 211 21.89 -13.63 -2.98
C LEU A 211 22.03 -12.99 -4.36
N ASP A 212 21.56 -13.66 -5.43
CA ASP A 212 21.60 -13.10 -6.79
C ASP A 212 20.65 -11.91 -6.96
N ALA A 213 19.45 -11.99 -6.38
CA ALA A 213 18.51 -10.88 -6.39
C ALA A 213 19.02 -9.69 -5.56
N PHE A 214 19.67 -9.98 -4.44
CA PHE A 214 20.37 -8.98 -3.61
C PHE A 214 21.46 -8.26 -4.41
N LYS A 215 22.35 -9.01 -5.07
CA LYS A 215 23.41 -8.47 -5.94
C LYS A 215 22.86 -7.59 -7.07
N LYS A 216 21.76 -7.98 -7.72
CA LYS A 216 21.09 -7.15 -8.74
C LYS A 216 20.62 -5.81 -8.18
N ARG A 217 19.98 -5.82 -7.00
CA ARG A 217 19.52 -4.58 -6.35
C ARG A 217 20.67 -3.66 -5.94
N LEU A 218 21.80 -4.21 -5.46
CA LEU A 218 23.01 -3.42 -5.19
C LEU A 218 23.57 -2.77 -6.47
N LEU A 219 23.58 -3.50 -7.58
CA LEU A 219 24.02 -2.99 -8.87
C LEU A 219 23.14 -1.84 -9.36
N ASP A 220 21.81 -1.98 -9.26
CA ASP A 220 20.87 -0.92 -9.64
C ASP A 220 21.02 0.33 -8.76
N ALA A 221 21.24 0.14 -7.46
CA ALA A 221 21.50 1.23 -6.52
C ALA A 221 22.84 1.95 -6.81
N ASN A 222 23.87 1.21 -7.25
CA ASN A 222 25.14 1.80 -7.69
C ASN A 222 24.99 2.62 -8.98
N ARG A 223 24.24 2.09 -9.96
CA ARG A 223 23.96 2.79 -11.24
C ARG A 223 23.19 4.09 -11.05
N THR A 224 22.35 4.13 -10.01
CA THR A 224 21.58 5.32 -9.63
C THR A 224 22.27 6.17 -8.55
N GLN A 225 23.55 5.87 -8.24
CA GLN A 225 24.41 6.60 -7.29
C GLN A 225 23.88 6.65 -5.84
N GLN A 226 22.95 5.77 -5.49
CA GLN A 226 22.37 5.68 -4.14
C GLN A 226 23.29 4.96 -3.15
N LEU A 227 24.21 4.14 -3.66
CA LEU A 227 25.35 3.56 -2.96
C LEU A 227 26.55 3.49 -3.91
N THR A 228 27.73 3.14 -3.37
CA THR A 228 28.94 2.98 -4.17
C THR A 228 29.47 1.56 -4.03
N LEU A 229 29.69 0.88 -5.15
CA LEU A 229 30.36 -0.41 -5.23
C LEU A 229 31.83 -0.24 -5.63
N ALA A 230 32.70 -1.05 -5.05
CA ALA A 230 34.13 -1.04 -5.34
C ALA A 230 34.66 -2.42 -5.78
N ARG A 231 35.79 -2.38 -6.50
CA ARG A 231 36.49 -3.56 -7.01
C ARG A 231 37.49 -4.09 -5.98
N ALA A 232 37.83 -5.37 -6.10
CA ALA A 232 38.98 -5.94 -5.43
C ALA A 232 40.20 -5.75 -6.33
N ASP A 233 41.03 -4.76 -5.99
CA ASP A 233 42.23 -4.43 -6.77
C ASP A 233 43.40 -5.38 -6.46
N MET A 234 43.34 -6.09 -5.32
CA MET A 234 44.35 -7.08 -4.90
C MET A 234 43.70 -8.36 -4.34
N PRO A 235 43.06 -9.20 -5.18
CA PRO A 235 42.36 -10.40 -4.73
C PRO A 235 43.31 -11.46 -4.11
N GLY A 236 44.61 -11.40 -4.38
CA GLY A 236 45.61 -12.33 -3.81
C GLY A 236 45.92 -12.10 -2.33
N ALA A 237 45.59 -10.94 -1.77
CA ALA A 237 45.73 -10.62 -0.34
C ALA A 237 44.46 -10.92 0.47
N MET A 238 43.44 -11.51 -0.17
CA MET A 238 42.11 -11.74 0.39
C MET A 238 41.77 -13.23 0.35
N ASP A 239 40.85 -13.65 1.22
CA ASP A 239 40.29 -15.00 1.12
C ASP A 239 39.55 -15.18 -0.22
N ARG A 240 39.97 -16.17 -1.01
CA ARG A 240 39.44 -16.41 -2.36
C ARG A 240 37.96 -16.78 -2.35
N ALA A 241 37.50 -17.52 -1.33
CA ALA A 241 36.11 -17.93 -1.23
C ALA A 241 35.20 -16.71 -0.98
N THR A 242 35.62 -15.79 -0.11
CA THR A 242 34.91 -14.55 0.21
C THR A 242 34.86 -13.60 -0.99
N VAL A 243 35.97 -13.48 -1.74
CA VAL A 243 36.00 -12.70 -3.00
C VAL A 243 35.03 -13.27 -4.02
N ALA A 244 35.09 -14.59 -4.28
CA ALA A 244 34.20 -15.25 -5.23
C ALA A 244 32.72 -15.13 -4.84
N ALA A 245 32.39 -15.32 -3.56
CA ALA A 245 31.03 -15.18 -3.06
C ALA A 245 30.49 -13.74 -3.18
N SER A 246 31.36 -12.74 -3.11
CA SER A 246 31.01 -11.31 -3.18
C SER A 246 30.92 -10.77 -4.60
N GLU A 247 31.34 -11.54 -5.61
CA GLU A 247 31.51 -11.06 -6.97
C GLU A 247 30.16 -10.68 -7.63
N ILE A 248 30.12 -9.48 -8.22
CA ILE A 248 29.09 -9.02 -9.16
C ILE A 248 29.77 -8.70 -10.48
N ARG A 249 29.42 -9.43 -11.55
CA ARG A 249 29.85 -9.12 -12.92
C ARG A 249 28.77 -8.31 -13.64
N HIS A 250 29.14 -7.15 -14.15
CA HIS A 250 28.28 -6.36 -15.02
C HIS A 250 29.10 -5.66 -16.10
N LEU A 251 28.84 -6.02 -17.36
CA LEU A 251 29.63 -5.59 -18.52
C LEU A 251 31.13 -5.90 -18.28
N ASN A 252 31.99 -4.89 -18.37
CA ASN A 252 33.45 -5.01 -18.18
C ASN A 252 33.89 -4.72 -16.74
N SER A 253 32.95 -4.64 -15.79
CA SER A 253 33.20 -4.29 -14.41
C SER A 253 32.89 -5.46 -13.47
N THR A 254 33.71 -5.61 -12.43
CA THR A 254 33.52 -6.62 -11.40
C THR A 254 33.59 -5.98 -10.02
N PHE A 255 32.52 -6.08 -9.25
CA PHE A 255 32.42 -5.48 -7.92
C PHE A 255 32.45 -6.55 -6.84
N HIS A 256 33.03 -6.20 -5.69
CA HIS A 256 33.19 -7.11 -4.55
C HIS A 256 32.79 -6.45 -3.23
N PHE A 257 32.80 -5.12 -3.19
CA PHE A 257 32.55 -4.34 -1.99
C PHE A 257 31.42 -3.35 -2.13
N VAL A 258 30.76 -3.07 -1.01
CA VAL A 258 29.97 -1.85 -0.77
C VAL A 258 30.82 -0.90 0.07
N LEU A 259 30.83 0.40 -0.27
CA LEU A 259 31.53 1.41 0.53
C LEU A 259 30.65 1.92 1.68
N ASP A 260 31.21 1.91 2.88
CA ASP A 260 30.65 2.49 4.09
C ASP A 260 30.93 3.99 4.13
N ARG A 261 29.96 4.79 3.69
CA ARG A 261 30.09 6.25 3.67
C ARG A 261 30.23 6.89 5.05
N SER A 262 29.91 6.17 6.13
CA SER A 262 30.13 6.69 7.49
C SER A 262 31.61 6.72 7.89
N ARG A 263 32.48 6.08 7.09
CA ARG A 263 33.91 5.91 7.35
C ARG A 263 34.81 6.40 6.21
N LEU A 264 34.24 7.18 5.28
CA LEU A 264 34.97 7.87 4.21
C LEU A 264 35.55 9.21 4.70
#